data_AF-R8VZ48-F1
#
_entry.id   AF-R8VZ48-F1
#
_cell.length_a   1.000
_cell.length_b   1.000
_cell.length_c   1.000
_cell.angle_alpha   90.00
_cell.angle_beta   90.00
_cell.angle_gamma   90.00
#
_symmetry.space_group_name_H-M   'P 1'
#
loop_
_entity.id
_entity.type
_entity.pdbx_description
1 polymer ?
#
loop_
_entity_poly.entity_id
_entity_poly.type
_entity_poly.pdbx_seq_one_letter_code
_entity_poly.pdbx_strand_id
1 'polypeptide(L)'
;MARVFAKKFYNSKAWKSCRAAYIAERVAIDGGLCETCGLVPGLIVHHTVWLTEDNVNDPDIALNHALLRYDCQTCHNRESEDGSGDRCIIGPDGQPVEVRPPPSPLTRV
;
A
#
# COMPACT_ATOMS: atom_id res chain seq x y z
N MET A 1 2.03 -8.10 -8.40
CA MET A 1 0.90 -8.94 -8.84
C MET A 1 0.17 -9.48 -7.62
N ALA A 2 -1.15 -9.64 -7.67
CA ALA A 2 -1.88 -10.23 -6.55
C ALA A 2 -1.52 -11.71 -6.40
N ARG A 3 -1.24 -12.14 -5.17
CA ARG A 3 -0.99 -13.54 -4.82
C ARG A 3 -2.23 -14.39 -5.16
N VAL A 4 -2.03 -15.66 -5.51
CA VAL A 4 -3.09 -16.53 -6.08
C VAL A 4 -4.33 -16.60 -5.19
N PHE A 5 -4.15 -16.69 -3.87
CA PHE A 5 -5.25 -16.74 -2.90
C PHE A 5 -6.15 -15.48 -2.95
N ALA A 6 -5.56 -14.30 -3.19
CA ALA A 6 -6.28 -13.03 -3.17
C ALA A 6 -6.98 -12.70 -4.49
N LYS A 7 -6.72 -13.45 -5.57
CA LYS A 7 -7.28 -13.16 -6.90
C LYS A 7 -8.81 -13.14 -6.88
N LYS A 8 -9.46 -14.06 -6.17
CA LYS A 8 -10.93 -14.08 -6.07
C LYS A 8 -11.44 -12.86 -5.30
N PHE A 9 -10.80 -12.55 -4.17
CA PHE A 9 -11.13 -11.39 -3.34
C PHE A 9 -11.05 -10.08 -4.14
N TYR A 10 -9.93 -9.80 -4.82
CA TYR A 10 -9.77 -8.57 -5.61
C TYR A 10 -10.71 -8.48 -6.83
N ASN A 11 -11.25 -9.61 -7.29
CA ASN A 11 -12.27 -9.61 -8.34
C ASN A 11 -13.71 -9.51 -7.82
N SER A 12 -13.91 -9.68 -6.51
CA SER A 12 -15.22 -9.68 -5.87
C SER A 12 -15.92 -8.32 -5.97
N LYS A 13 -17.26 -8.34 -5.95
CA LYS A 13 -18.06 -7.11 -5.87
C LYS A 13 -17.81 -6.38 -4.55
N ALA A 14 -17.64 -7.10 -3.45
CA ALA A 14 -17.40 -6.54 -2.12
C ALA A 14 -16.15 -5.66 -2.10
N TRP A 15 -15.00 -6.17 -2.57
CA TRP A 15 -13.78 -5.38 -2.67
C TRP A 15 -13.95 -4.15 -3.57
N LYS A 16 -14.55 -4.31 -4.76
CA LYS A 16 -14.74 -3.20 -5.70
C LYS A 16 -15.61 -2.08 -5.09
N SER A 17 -16.67 -2.45 -4.37
CA SER A 17 -17.54 -1.51 -3.67
C SER A 17 -16.82 -0.83 -2.49
N CYS A 18 -16.11 -1.59 -1.65
CA CYS A 18 -15.32 -1.04 -0.55
C CYS A 18 -14.26 -0.06 -1.06
N ARG A 19 -13.47 -0.46 -2.07
CA ARG A 19 -12.46 0.39 -2.70
C ARG A 19 -13.06 1.71 -3.23
N ALA A 20 -14.20 1.63 -3.91
CA ALA A 20 -14.86 2.83 -4.44
C ALA A 20 -15.37 3.76 -3.33
N ALA A 21 -15.96 3.19 -2.27
CA ALA A 21 -16.42 3.95 -1.11
C ALA A 21 -15.26 4.64 -0.39
N TYR A 22 -14.15 3.92 -0.15
CA TYR A 22 -12.95 4.47 0.48
C TYR A 22 -12.35 5.62 -0.32
N ILE A 23 -12.23 5.48 -1.65
CA ILE A 23 -11.73 6.56 -2.51
C ILE A 23 -12.67 7.78 -2.47
N ALA A 24 -13.99 7.56 -2.52
CA ALA A 24 -14.95 8.66 -2.46
C ALA A 24 -14.88 9.41 -1.12
N GLU A 25 -14.70 8.68 -0.02
CA GLU A 25 -14.45 9.26 1.31
C GLU A 25 -13.17 10.11 1.32
N ARG A 26 -12.05 9.59 0.81
CA ARG A 26 -10.80 10.36 0.71
C ARG A 26 -10.96 11.63 -0.13
N VAL A 27 -11.63 11.52 -1.28
CA VAL A 27 -11.93 12.67 -2.14
C VAL A 27 -12.75 13.73 -1.41
N ALA A 28 -13.72 13.33 -0.60
CA ALA A 28 -14.53 14.24 0.20
C ALA A 28 -13.75 14.93 1.34
N ILE A 29 -12.74 14.25 1.90
CA ILE A 29 -11.93 14.77 3.01
C ILE A 29 -10.87 15.77 2.53
N ASP A 30 -10.05 15.39 1.54
CA ASP A 30 -8.85 16.16 1.16
C ASP A 30 -8.64 16.27 -0.36
N GLY A 31 -9.66 15.96 -1.17
CA GLY A 31 -9.51 15.90 -2.62
C GLY A 31 -8.85 14.61 -3.13
N GLY A 32 -8.63 13.63 -2.25
CA GLY A 32 -8.12 12.30 -2.59
C GLY A 32 -6.60 12.27 -2.60
N LEU A 33 -5.97 13.05 -1.73
CA LEU A 33 -4.51 13.09 -1.60
C LEU A 33 -3.98 11.76 -1.08
N CYS A 34 -2.76 11.45 -1.49
CA CYS A 34 -1.99 10.33 -0.99
C CYS A 34 -1.83 10.48 0.53
N GLU A 35 -2.27 9.49 1.29
CA GLU A 35 -2.25 9.54 2.74
C GLU A 35 -0.83 9.43 3.31
N THR A 36 0.12 8.91 2.53
CA THR A 36 1.53 8.85 2.94
C THR A 36 2.27 10.18 2.73
N CYS A 37 2.12 10.83 1.57
CA CYS A 37 2.91 12.03 1.26
C CYS A 37 2.13 13.34 1.33
N GLY A 38 0.81 13.32 1.14
CA GLY A 38 -0.04 14.52 1.12
C GLY A 38 0.21 15.47 -0.05
N LEU A 39 1.05 15.12 -1.03
CA LEU A 39 1.48 16.03 -2.09
C LEU A 39 0.74 15.84 -3.42
N VAL A 40 0.31 14.61 -3.71
CA VAL A 40 -0.33 14.22 -4.97
C VAL A 40 -1.52 13.32 -4.68
N PRO A 41 -2.51 13.22 -5.59
CA PRO A 41 -3.60 12.27 -5.43
C PRO A 41 -3.10 10.82 -5.25
N GLY A 42 -3.83 10.06 -4.43
CA GLY A 42 -3.65 8.61 -4.37
C GLY A 42 -4.03 7.94 -5.69
N LEU A 43 -3.60 6.70 -5.85
CA LEU A 43 -3.87 5.87 -7.02
C LEU A 43 -4.30 4.45 -6.61
N ILE A 44 -3.68 3.93 -5.56
CA ILE A 44 -3.84 2.56 -5.09
C ILE A 44 -4.41 2.60 -3.68
N VAL A 45 -5.42 1.78 -3.42
CA VAL A 45 -5.87 1.50 -2.05
C VAL A 45 -5.06 0.32 -1.55
N HIS A 46 -4.21 0.58 -0.57
CA HIS A 46 -3.28 -0.34 0.06
C HIS A 46 -3.89 -0.89 1.35
N HIS A 47 -3.66 -2.17 1.64
CA HIS A 47 -4.01 -2.79 2.91
C HIS A 47 -2.85 -2.60 3.89
N THR A 48 -3.07 -1.93 5.03
CA THR A 48 -2.02 -1.71 6.05
C THR A 48 -1.70 -2.98 6.86
N VAL A 49 -2.63 -3.94 6.86
CA VAL A 49 -2.40 -5.31 7.31
C VAL A 49 -2.34 -6.21 6.08
N TRP A 50 -1.21 -6.90 5.89
CA TRP A 50 -1.02 -7.79 4.76
C TRP A 50 -2.08 -8.89 4.70
N LEU A 51 -2.67 -9.07 3.51
CA LEU A 51 -3.58 -10.16 3.30
C LEU A 51 -2.80 -11.49 3.26
N THR A 52 -3.35 -12.49 3.91
CA THR A 52 -2.89 -13.88 3.95
C THR A 52 -4.03 -14.79 3.54
N GLU A 53 -3.74 -16.08 3.37
CA GLU A 53 -4.78 -17.08 3.08
C GLU A 53 -5.83 -17.17 4.19
N ASP A 54 -5.40 -16.90 5.44
CA ASP A 54 -6.25 -17.01 6.63
C ASP A 54 -7.16 -15.78 6.81
N ASN A 55 -6.69 -14.57 6.44
CA ASN A 55 -7.42 -13.33 6.72
C ASN A 55 -8.16 -12.72 5.52
N VAL A 56 -7.90 -13.17 4.28
CA VAL A 56 -8.45 -12.55 3.06
C VAL A 56 -9.98 -12.57 2.98
N ASN A 57 -10.62 -13.49 3.69
CA ASN A 57 -12.08 -13.62 3.74
C ASN A 57 -12.70 -13.00 5.00
N ASP A 58 -11.89 -12.47 5.92
CA ASP A 58 -12.37 -11.77 7.11
C ASP A 58 -12.73 -10.31 6.73
N PRO A 59 -14.01 -9.92 6.75
CA PRO A 59 -14.41 -8.57 6.38
C PRO A 59 -13.89 -7.50 7.34
N ASP A 60 -13.62 -7.84 8.61
CA ASP A 60 -13.09 -6.91 9.61
C ASP A 60 -11.61 -6.59 9.37
N ILE A 61 -10.95 -7.38 8.49
CA ILE A 61 -9.58 -7.15 8.02
C ILE A 61 -9.60 -6.63 6.57
N ALA A 62 -10.17 -7.41 5.65
CA ALA A 62 -10.01 -7.20 4.22
C ALA A 62 -10.84 -6.03 3.65
N LEU A 63 -11.92 -5.63 4.34
CA LEU A 63 -12.85 -4.58 3.90
C LEU A 63 -12.96 -3.41 4.89
N ASN A 64 -12.15 -3.41 5.94
CA ASN A 64 -12.18 -2.39 6.98
C ASN A 64 -11.41 -1.15 6.56
N HIS A 65 -12.11 -0.01 6.41
CA HIS A 65 -11.51 1.27 6.00
C HIS A 65 -10.35 1.71 6.91
N ALA A 66 -10.37 1.36 8.21
CA ALA A 66 -9.29 1.69 9.14
C ALA A 66 -7.98 0.92 8.86
N LEU A 67 -8.06 -0.17 8.08
CA LEU A 67 -6.94 -0.98 7.65
C LEU A 67 -6.59 -0.77 6.16
N LEU A 68 -7.12 0.31 5.58
CA LEU A 68 -6.80 0.75 4.23
C LEU A 68 -6.02 2.06 4.27
N ARG A 69 -5.30 2.34 3.18
CA ARG A 69 -4.62 3.60 2.93
C ARG A 69 -4.63 3.92 1.45
N TYR A 70 -4.87 5.17 1.08
CA TYR A 70 -4.87 5.61 -0.31
C TYR A 70 -3.52 6.23 -0.67
N ASP A 71 -2.73 5.51 -1.44
CA ASP A 71 -1.36 5.88 -1.75
C ASP A 71 -1.15 6.16 -3.24
N CYS A 72 -0.29 7.14 -3.53
CA CYS A 72 0.26 7.29 -4.87
C CYS A 72 1.19 6.12 -5.20
N GLN A 73 1.44 5.88 -6.49
CA GLN A 73 2.29 4.77 -6.95
C GLN A 73 3.66 4.75 -6.27
N THR A 74 4.29 5.92 -6.10
CA THR A 74 5.62 6.04 -5.48
C THR A 74 5.63 5.65 -4.02
N CYS A 75 4.61 6.08 -3.25
CA CYS A 75 4.47 5.72 -1.84
C CYS A 75 4.12 4.23 -1.69
N HIS A 76 3.19 3.73 -2.50
CA HIS A 76 2.83 2.32 -2.53
C HIS A 76 4.04 1.42 -2.82
N ASN A 77 4.86 1.75 -3.82
CA ASN A 77 6.04 0.95 -4.18
C ASN A 77 7.17 1.01 -3.13
N ARG A 78 7.17 2.01 -2.23
CA ARG A 78 8.15 2.09 -1.15
C ARG A 78 7.88 1.06 -0.06
N GLU A 79 6.63 0.65 0.10
CA GLU A 79 6.25 -0.43 0.99
C GLU A 79 6.27 -1.75 0.23
N SER A 80 7.23 -2.61 0.56
CA SER A 80 7.29 -3.99 0.10
C SER A 80 7.07 -4.94 1.29
N GLU A 81 6.55 -6.15 1.04
CA GLU A 81 6.33 -7.18 2.08
C GLU A 81 7.63 -7.52 2.84
N ASP A 82 8.80 -7.28 2.25
CA ASP A 82 10.13 -7.63 2.77
C ASP A 82 11.01 -6.42 3.14
N GLY A 83 10.49 -5.19 3.05
CA GLY A 83 11.27 -3.96 3.25
C GLY A 83 12.31 -3.66 2.16
N SER A 84 12.44 -4.52 1.14
CA SER A 84 13.17 -4.26 -0.10
C SER A 84 12.30 -3.43 -1.06
N GLY A 85 12.03 -2.17 -0.71
CA GLY A 85 11.70 -1.22 -1.76
C GLY A 85 12.88 -1.25 -2.73
N ASP A 86 12.65 -1.56 -4.02
CA ASP A 86 13.69 -1.57 -5.06
C ASP A 86 14.35 -0.19 -5.12
N ARG A 87 15.38 -0.02 -4.30
CA ARG A 87 16.15 1.21 -4.16
C ARG A 87 17.48 1.00 -4.83
N CYS A 88 17.41 0.85 -6.14
CA CYS A 88 18.58 0.96 -6.97
C CYS A 88 18.74 2.43 -7.38
N ILE A 89 19.75 3.11 -6.85
CA ILE A 89 20.25 4.35 -7.46
C ILE A 89 21.27 3.96 -8.51
N ILE A 90 21.17 4.53 -9.72
CA ILE A 90 22.22 4.36 -10.72
C ILE A 90 23.40 5.25 -10.30
N GLY A 91 24.53 4.61 -9.99
CA GLY A 91 25.77 5.28 -9.65
C GLY A 91 26.35 6.09 -10.82
N PRO A 92 27.33 6.96 -10.56
CA PRO A 92 28.00 7.77 -11.61
C PRO A 92 28.64 6.93 -12.73
N ASP A 93 28.88 5.65 -12.47
CA ASP A 93 29.44 4.63 -13.36
C ASP A 93 28.36 3.82 -14.12
N GLY A 94 27.09 4.17 -13.95
CA GLY A 94 25.97 3.46 -14.55
C GLY A 94 25.60 2.14 -13.86
N GLN A 95 26.19 1.84 -12.69
CA GLN A 95 25.91 0.60 -11.97
C GLN A 95 24.79 0.77 -10.92
N PRO A 96 23.98 -0.28 -10.71
CA PRO A 96 22.96 -0.27 -9.67
C PRO A 96 23.58 -0.29 -8.26
N VAL A 97 23.28 0.73 -7.45
CA VAL A 97 23.69 0.82 -6.04
C VAL A 97 22.47 0.62 -5.13
N GLU A 98 22.55 -0.36 -4.24
CA GLU A 98 21.53 -0.66 -3.23
C GLU A 98 21.52 0.44 -2.15
N VAL A 99 20.41 1.16 -2.00
CA VAL A 99 20.23 2.11 -0.90
C VAL A 99 19.58 1.39 0.28
N ARG A 100 20.40 0.94 1.23
CA ARG A 100 19.86 0.45 2.51
C ARG A 100 19.12 1.57 3.22
N PRO A 101 17.92 1.31 3.79
CA PRO A 101 17.29 2.29 4.67
C PRO A 101 18.20 2.55 5.88
N PRO A 102 18.20 3.78 6.44
CA PRO A 102 18.76 3.98 7.76
C PRO A 102 18.04 3.05 8.75
N PRO A 103 18.74 2.50 9.76
CA PRO A 103 18.13 1.62 10.74
C PRO A 103 16.89 2.31 11.35
N SER A 104 15.79 1.56 11.43
CA SER A 104 14.54 2.03 12.04
C SER A 104 14.83 2.58 13.44
N PRO A 105 14.31 3.77 13.82
CA PRO A 105 14.52 4.33 15.15
C PRO A 105 13.74 3.59 16.26
N LEU A 106 13.08 2.46 15.97
CA LEU A 106 12.38 1.67 16.98
C LEU A 106 13.33 0.69 17.69
N THR A 107 14.20 1.25 18.53
CA THR A 107 14.58 0.62 19.80
C THR A 107 14.69 1.71 20.87
N ARG A 108 13.53 2.11 21.37
CA ARG A 108 13.24 2.74 22.66
C ARG A 108 11.83 2.24 22.98
N VAL A 109 11.52 1.53 24.05
CA VAL A 109 12.14 1.34 25.38
C VAL A 109 11.87 -0.11 25.80
#